data_AF-A0A536VVM1-F1
#
_entry.id   AF-A0A536VVM1-F1
#
_cell.length_a   1.000
_cell.length_b   1.000
_cell.length_c   1.000
_cell.angle_alpha   90.00
_cell.angle_beta   90.00
_cell.angle_gamma   90.00
#
_symmetry.space_group_name_H-M   'P 1'
#
loop_
_entity.id
_entity.type
_entity.pdbx_description
1 polymer ?
#
loop_
_entity_poly.entity_id
_entity_poly.type
_entity_poly.pdbx_seq_one_letter_code
_entity_poly.pdbx_strand_id
1 'polypeptide(L)'
;MSGRIFHCAGLSRVSLERRRVCGWLLLPAVQWFIAGRADAAMVASARLWPAQEYTRLILDAPAPMAHQLLVMKNPDRLVLDLEGVDLNPELEQLPQRVLLGDPYIRAIRIAMYRPGVLRVVLDLKTEVNPQLFALKPVAEYGYRVVLDLYPLTPLDPLMALLEIERNQGVREPA
;
A
#
# COMPACT_ATOMS: atom_id res chain seq x y z
N MET A 1 -51.08 -78.60 -55.67
CA MET A 1 -51.27 -79.06 -54.28
C MET A 1 -50.05 -78.70 -53.47
N SER A 2 -50.26 -78.00 -52.35
CA SER A 2 -49.42 -77.91 -51.13
C SER A 2 -47.94 -77.50 -51.32
N GLY A 3 -47.44 -76.36 -50.86
CA GLY A 3 -47.83 -75.54 -49.72
C GLY A 3 -46.73 -75.60 -48.65
N ARG A 4 -45.91 -74.55 -48.54
CA ARG A 4 -45.71 -73.76 -47.31
C ARG A 4 -44.58 -72.75 -47.47
N ILE A 5 -44.95 -71.52 -47.16
CA ILE A 5 -44.09 -70.36 -46.96
C ILE A 5 -43.63 -70.41 -45.50
N PHE A 6 -42.34 -70.24 -45.24
CA PHE A 6 -41.87 -69.80 -43.93
C PHE A 6 -40.88 -68.65 -44.12
N HIS A 7 -41.35 -67.46 -43.75
CA HIS A 7 -40.52 -66.32 -43.41
C HIS A 7 -39.78 -66.62 -42.11
N CYS A 8 -38.47 -66.36 -42.07
CA CYS A 8 -37.74 -66.22 -40.82
C CYS A 8 -36.99 -64.89 -40.85
N ALA A 9 -37.56 -63.90 -40.15
CA ALA A 9 -36.93 -62.63 -39.86
C ALA A 9 -35.98 -62.81 -38.68
N GLY A 10 -34.68 -62.56 -38.89
CA GLY A 10 -33.65 -62.59 -37.85
C GLY A 10 -32.86 -61.29 -37.86
N LEU A 11 -33.45 -60.25 -37.28
CA LEU A 11 -32.82 -58.96 -37.04
C LEU A 11 -31.68 -59.09 -36.01
N SER A 12 -30.49 -58.65 -36.45
CA SER A 12 -29.52 -57.83 -35.72
C SER A 12 -29.14 -58.19 -34.28
N ARG A 13 -27.85 -58.49 -34.05
CA ARG A 13 -27.06 -57.92 -32.93
C ARG A 13 -25.59 -57.79 -33.33
N VAL A 14 -25.20 -56.60 -33.82
CA VAL A 14 -23.79 -56.21 -33.89
C VAL A 14 -23.29 -56.03 -32.45
N SER A 15 -22.27 -56.78 -32.07
CA SER A 15 -21.74 -56.84 -30.72
C SER A 15 -21.18 -55.49 -30.28
N LEU A 16 -21.78 -54.95 -29.22
CA LEU A 16 -21.42 -53.70 -28.58
C LEU A 16 -20.25 -53.92 -27.60
N GLU A 17 -19.09 -54.33 -28.10
CA GLU A 17 -17.85 -54.35 -27.30
C GLU A 17 -16.73 -53.66 -28.08
N ARG A 18 -15.84 -52.97 -27.37
CA ARG A 18 -14.72 -52.13 -27.88
C ARG A 18 -15.02 -50.68 -28.21
N ARG A 19 -15.78 -49.98 -27.36
CA ARG A 19 -15.60 -48.52 -27.15
C ARG A 19 -15.97 -48.25 -25.69
N ARG A 20 -15.04 -48.20 -24.74
CA ARG A 20 -14.43 -46.94 -24.29
C ARG A 20 -13.47 -47.28 -23.14
N VAL A 21 -12.20 -47.57 -23.46
CA VAL A 21 -11.11 -47.57 -22.48
C VAL A 21 -10.24 -46.37 -22.79
N CYS A 22 -10.71 -45.19 -22.39
CA CYS A 22 -9.96 -43.94 -22.40
C CYS A 22 -10.77 -42.95 -21.55
N GLY A 23 -10.63 -43.02 -20.22
CA GLY A 23 -11.42 -42.16 -19.35
C GLY A 23 -10.88 -41.98 -17.93
N TRP A 24 -9.65 -42.43 -17.62
CA TRP A 24 -9.14 -42.45 -16.25
C TRP A 24 -7.67 -42.05 -16.14
N LEU A 25 -7.22 -41.04 -16.90
CA LEU A 25 -5.85 -40.51 -16.80
C LEU A 25 -5.73 -38.98 -17.00
N LEU A 26 -6.72 -38.18 -16.57
CA LEU A 26 -6.65 -36.71 -16.65
C LEU A 26 -7.07 -35.98 -15.36
N LEU A 27 -6.60 -36.44 -14.20
CA LEU A 27 -6.64 -35.68 -12.94
C LEU A 27 -5.33 -35.97 -12.19
N PRO A 28 -4.23 -35.25 -12.45
CA PRO A 28 -3.89 -34.13 -11.59
C PRO A 28 -3.06 -33.05 -12.31
N ALA A 29 -3.71 -32.03 -12.88
CA ALA A 29 -2.97 -30.84 -13.37
C ALA A 29 -3.68 -29.51 -13.10
N VAL A 30 -4.94 -29.54 -12.66
CA VAL A 30 -5.76 -28.33 -12.43
C VAL A 30 -5.58 -27.74 -11.02
N GLN A 31 -4.65 -28.25 -10.21
CA GLN A 31 -4.44 -27.77 -8.83
C GLN A 31 -3.28 -26.78 -8.65
N TRP A 32 -2.59 -26.36 -9.71
CA TRP A 32 -1.41 -25.48 -9.62
C TRP A 32 -1.64 -24.05 -10.14
N PHE A 33 -2.89 -23.62 -10.31
CA PHE A 33 -3.23 -22.26 -10.72
C PHE A 33 -4.22 -21.61 -9.74
N ILE A 34 -3.90 -21.63 -8.44
CA ILE A 34 -4.45 -20.63 -7.52
C ILE A 34 -3.36 -19.56 -7.38
N ALA A 35 -3.30 -18.65 -8.34
CA ALA A 35 -2.63 -17.38 -8.13
C ALA A 35 -3.38 -16.68 -7.00
N GLY A 36 -2.74 -16.55 -5.84
CA GLY A 36 -3.29 -15.75 -4.75
C GLY A 36 -3.53 -14.34 -5.29
N ARG A 37 -4.79 -13.90 -5.29
CA ARG A 37 -5.09 -12.48 -5.40
C ARG A 37 -4.53 -11.82 -4.15
N ALA A 38 -3.37 -11.17 -4.27
CA ALA A 38 -3.01 -10.12 -3.35
C ALA A 38 -4.03 -9.01 -3.60
N ASP A 39 -5.01 -8.87 -2.71
CA ASP A 39 -5.88 -7.70 -2.72
C ASP A 39 -4.98 -6.49 -2.46
N ALA A 40 -5.08 -5.46 -3.29
CA ALA A 40 -4.28 -4.27 -3.14
C ALA A 40 -4.63 -3.66 -1.78
N ALA A 41 -3.63 -3.48 -0.90
CA ALA A 41 -3.80 -2.73 0.32
C ALA A 41 -4.17 -1.28 -0.05
N MET A 42 -5.45 -0.93 0.14
CA MET A 42 -5.92 0.42 -0.16
C MET A 42 -5.51 1.36 0.98
N VAL A 43 -4.74 2.40 0.69
CA VAL A 43 -4.57 3.50 1.66
C VAL A 43 -5.91 4.23 1.79
N ALA A 44 -6.52 4.14 2.95
CA ALA A 44 -7.81 4.75 3.25
C ALA A 44 -7.69 6.25 3.54
N SER A 45 -6.61 6.69 4.20
CA SER A 45 -6.37 8.10 4.49
C SER A 45 -4.89 8.44 4.60
N ALA A 46 -4.51 9.68 4.29
CA ALA A 46 -3.15 10.19 4.46
C ALA A 46 -3.15 11.53 5.22
N ARG A 47 -2.47 11.59 6.37
CA ARG A 47 -2.47 12.78 7.24
C ARG A 47 -1.06 13.32 7.42
N LEU A 48 -0.92 14.64 7.35
CA LEU A 48 0.35 15.34 7.53
C LEU A 48 0.21 16.36 8.65
N TRP A 49 1.10 16.26 9.64
CA TRP A 49 1.16 17.14 10.81
C TRP A 49 2.50 17.87 10.84
N PRO A 50 2.57 19.11 10.33
CA PRO A 50 3.78 19.91 10.39
C PRO A 50 3.92 20.55 11.78
N ALA A 51 5.06 20.31 12.45
CA ALA A 51 5.39 20.95 13.71
C ALA A 51 6.91 21.19 13.83
N GLN A 52 7.32 22.08 14.73
CA GLN A 52 8.73 22.43 14.89
C GLN A 52 9.51 21.29 15.57
N GLU A 53 8.86 20.51 16.42
CA GLU A 53 9.45 19.36 17.10
C GLU A 53 9.62 18.14 16.19
N TYR A 54 8.68 17.92 15.26
CA TYR A 54 8.72 16.90 14.22
C TYR A 54 7.60 17.12 13.20
N THR A 55 7.81 16.72 11.95
CA THR A 55 6.70 16.52 10.99
C THR A 55 6.29 15.06 10.99
N ARG A 56 4.99 14.76 11.14
CA ARG A 56 4.46 13.39 11.12
C ARG A 56 3.58 13.14 9.90
N LEU A 57 3.93 12.12 9.12
CA LEU A 57 3.11 11.55 8.06
C LEU A 57 2.46 10.24 8.57
N ILE A 58 1.15 10.14 8.46
CA ILE A 58 0.38 8.94 8.82
C ILE A 58 -0.36 8.45 7.58
N LEU A 59 -0.19 7.18 7.25
CA LEU A 59 -0.93 6.49 6.20
C LEU A 59 -1.77 5.39 6.84
N ASP A 60 -3.09 5.46 6.70
CA ASP A 60 -4.03 4.48 7.25
C ASP A 60 -4.52 3.52 6.15
N ALA A 61 -4.71 2.25 6.49
CA ALA A 61 -5.23 1.23 5.59
C ALA A 61 -6.09 0.19 6.33
N PRO A 62 -7.02 -0.50 5.64
CA PRO A 62 -7.84 -1.55 6.23
C PRO A 62 -7.05 -2.85 6.48
N ALA A 63 -5.88 -3.01 5.86
CA ALA A 63 -5.01 -4.17 5.95
C ALA A 63 -3.56 -3.76 6.29
N PRO A 64 -2.72 -4.67 6.82
CA PRO A 64 -1.30 -4.39 7.04
C PRO A 64 -0.61 -3.98 5.74
N MET A 65 0.23 -2.94 5.80
CA MET A 65 1.03 -2.47 4.66
C MET A 65 2.50 -2.80 4.88
N ALA A 66 3.07 -3.61 3.99
CA ALA A 66 4.52 -3.78 3.95
C ALA A 66 5.15 -2.50 3.41
N HIS A 67 6.23 -2.06 4.06
CA HIS A 67 6.81 -0.74 3.82
C HIS A 67 8.31 -0.73 4.05
N GLN A 68 9.01 0.12 3.30
CA GLN A 68 10.46 0.29 3.42
C GLN A 68 10.82 1.77 3.28
N LEU A 69 11.72 2.24 4.13
CA LEU A 69 12.28 3.59 4.07
C LEU A 69 13.72 3.55 3.57
N LEU A 70 14.02 4.37 2.57
CA LEU A 70 15.36 4.65 2.10
C LEU A 70 15.68 6.13 2.32
N VAL A 71 16.84 6.40 2.93
CA VAL A 71 17.37 7.75 3.09
C VAL A 71 18.34 8.02 1.94
N MET A 72 18.12 9.10 1.20
CA MET A 72 19.01 9.53 0.11
C MET A 72 19.65 10.87 0.44
N LYS A 73 20.92 11.01 0.04
CA LYS A 73 21.70 12.24 0.14
C LYS A 73 21.90 12.85 -1.25
N ASN A 74 22.13 14.17 -1.30
CA ASN A 74 22.43 14.93 -2.50
C ASN A 74 21.34 14.84 -3.60
N PRO A 75 20.14 15.45 -3.42
CA PRO A 75 19.66 16.19 -2.25
C PRO A 75 19.08 15.29 -1.16
N ASP A 76 18.90 15.82 0.06
CA ASP A 76 18.25 15.12 1.17
C ASP A 76 16.81 14.73 0.83
N ARG A 77 16.55 13.41 0.79
CA ARG A 77 15.24 12.84 0.48
C ARG A 77 14.97 11.62 1.33
N LEU A 78 13.70 11.44 1.69
CA LEU A 78 13.18 10.19 2.22
C LEU A 78 12.31 9.53 1.17
N VAL A 79 12.55 8.25 0.92
CA VAL A 79 11.78 7.45 -0.03
C VAL A 79 11.08 6.35 0.74
N LEU A 80 9.77 6.44 0.84
CA LEU A 80 8.90 5.44 1.46
C LEU A 80 8.24 4.62 0.36
N ASP A 81 8.61 3.35 0.25
CA ASP A 81 7.97 2.38 -0.63
C ASP A 81 6.91 1.63 0.16
N LEU A 82 5.74 1.47 -0.46
CA LEU A 82 4.57 0.78 0.09
C LEU A 82 4.19 -0.35 -0.87
N GLU A 83 4.24 -1.58 -0.39
CA GLU A 83 3.93 -2.78 -1.17
C GLU A 83 2.44 -3.11 -1.12
N GLY A 84 1.92 -3.58 -2.25
CA GLY A 84 0.51 -3.88 -2.44
C GLY A 84 -0.38 -2.64 -2.50
N VAL A 85 0.17 -1.43 -2.50
CA VAL A 85 -0.61 -0.18 -2.55
C VAL A 85 -0.66 0.36 -3.97
N ASP A 86 -1.87 0.67 -4.44
CA ASP A 86 -2.10 1.39 -5.69
C ASP A 86 -2.38 2.87 -5.43
N LEU A 87 -2.10 3.70 -6.45
CA LEU A 87 -2.42 5.13 -6.41
C LEU A 87 -3.94 5.33 -6.37
N ASN A 88 -4.40 6.20 -5.46
CA ASN A 88 -5.80 6.55 -5.31
C ASN A 88 -5.97 8.07 -5.10
N PRO A 89 -7.20 8.61 -5.18
CA PRO A 89 -7.42 10.06 -5.09
C PRO A 89 -6.92 10.69 -3.78
N GLU A 90 -6.98 9.94 -2.68
CA GLU A 90 -6.53 10.41 -1.37
C GLU A 90 -5.00 10.62 -1.33
N LEU A 91 -4.26 9.67 -1.91
CA LEU A 91 -2.81 9.77 -2.07
C LEU A 91 -2.44 10.84 -3.11
N GLU A 92 -3.16 10.96 -4.23
CA GLU A 92 -2.93 12.00 -5.24
C GLU A 92 -3.02 13.43 -4.67
N GLN A 93 -3.84 13.63 -3.64
CA GLN A 93 -3.98 14.91 -2.95
C GLN A 93 -2.89 15.18 -1.90
N LEU A 94 -2.19 14.15 -1.42
CA LEU A 94 -1.18 14.31 -0.35
C LEU A 94 -0.11 15.37 -0.67
N PRO A 95 0.45 15.47 -1.89
CA PRO A 95 1.39 16.54 -2.26
C PRO A 95 0.85 17.96 -2.02
N GLN A 96 -0.46 18.16 -2.14
CA GLN A 96 -1.12 19.45 -1.97
C GLN A 96 -1.31 19.82 -0.48
N ARG A 97 -1.19 18.84 0.43
CA ARG A 97 -1.33 19.03 1.88
C ARG A 97 -0.04 19.52 2.55
N VAL A 98 1.07 19.59 1.80
CA VAL A 98 2.33 20.15 2.29
C VAL A 98 2.16 21.66 2.48
N LEU A 99 2.18 22.11 3.73
CA LEU A 99 2.08 23.53 4.05
C LEU A 99 3.40 24.24 3.72
N LEU A 100 3.32 25.48 3.22
CA LEU A 100 4.51 26.31 2.97
C LEU A 100 5.37 26.47 4.24
N GLY A 101 4.73 26.50 5.42
CA GLY A 101 5.35 26.61 6.73
C GLY A 101 5.88 25.31 7.35
N ASP A 102 5.83 24.17 6.64
CA ASP A 102 6.42 22.93 7.16
C ASP A 102 7.95 23.10 7.32
N PRO A 103 8.55 22.89 8.50
CA PRO A 103 9.97 23.14 8.71
C PRO A 103 10.88 22.12 8.00
N TYR A 104 10.38 20.92 7.69
CA TYR A 104 11.19 19.78 7.26
C TYR A 104 10.93 19.36 5.82
N ILE A 105 9.68 19.39 5.36
CA ILE A 105 9.28 18.92 4.04
C ILE A 105 9.19 20.10 3.08
N ARG A 106 9.88 19.98 1.94
CA ARG A 106 9.79 20.92 0.82
C ARG A 106 8.67 20.55 -0.13
N ALA A 107 8.59 19.28 -0.50
CA ALA A 107 7.59 18.74 -1.41
C ALA A 107 7.42 17.25 -1.16
N ILE A 108 6.23 16.73 -1.49
CA ILE A 108 5.97 15.30 -1.55
C ILE A 108 5.68 14.94 -3.01
N ARG A 109 6.25 13.83 -3.48
CA ARG A 109 5.99 13.26 -4.80
C ARG A 109 5.51 11.84 -4.64
N ILE A 110 4.57 11.42 -5.47
CA ILE A 110 3.99 10.09 -5.40
C ILE A 110 3.94 9.53 -6.80
N ALA A 111 4.38 8.28 -6.96
CA ALA A 111 4.30 7.56 -8.20
C ALA A 111 4.27 6.05 -7.95
N MET A 112 3.70 5.31 -8.89
CA MET A 112 3.92 3.86 -8.96
C MET A 112 5.38 3.61 -9.35
N TYR A 113 6.18 3.03 -8.44
CA TYR A 113 7.58 2.71 -8.73
C TYR A 113 7.69 1.48 -9.62
N ARG A 114 6.90 0.46 -9.32
CA ARG A 114 6.72 -0.79 -10.09
C ARG A 114 5.30 -1.31 -9.85
N PRO A 115 4.83 -2.30 -10.64
CA PRO A 115 3.52 -2.91 -10.39
C PRO A 115 3.38 -3.36 -8.92
N GLY A 116 2.33 -2.88 -8.25
CA GLY A 116 2.06 -3.18 -6.84
C GLY A 116 3.00 -2.50 -5.82
N VAL A 117 3.81 -1.52 -6.22
CA VAL A 117 4.63 -0.74 -5.29
C VAL A 117 4.44 0.75 -5.52
N LEU A 118 3.79 1.42 -4.59
CA LEU A 118 3.68 2.87 -4.54
C LEU A 118 4.90 3.46 -3.84
N ARG A 119 5.48 4.51 -4.42
CA ARG A 119 6.60 5.24 -3.83
C ARG A 119 6.17 6.66 -3.47
N VAL A 120 6.37 7.01 -2.21
CA VAL A 120 6.22 8.36 -1.66
C VAL A 120 7.61 8.94 -1.43
N VAL A 121 7.96 10.02 -2.10
CA VAL A 121 9.23 10.72 -1.95
C VAL A 121 9.00 12.03 -1.24
N LEU A 122 9.66 12.23 -0.09
CA LEU A 122 9.67 13.49 0.64
C LEU A 122 10.99 14.20 0.30
N ASP A 123 10.90 15.30 -0.43
CA ASP A 123 12.03 16.21 -0.65
C ASP A 123 12.21 17.07 0.60
N LEU A 124 13.40 17.05 1.21
CA LEU A 124 13.62 17.70 2.49
C LEU A 124 14.18 19.13 2.36
N LYS A 125 13.88 19.96 3.36
CA LYS A 125 14.45 21.30 3.54
C LYS A 125 15.79 21.24 4.29
N THR A 126 15.90 20.31 5.22
CA THR A 126 17.07 20.09 6.08
C THR A 126 17.22 18.59 6.37
N GLU A 127 18.37 18.21 6.91
CA GLU A 127 18.60 16.86 7.39
C GLU A 127 17.74 16.56 8.63
N VAL A 128 17.20 15.34 8.68
CA VAL A 128 16.31 14.85 9.74
C VAL A 128 16.73 13.47 10.20
N ASN A 129 16.31 13.07 11.39
CA ASN A 129 16.38 11.71 11.91
C ASN A 129 14.99 11.04 11.75
N PRO A 130 14.76 10.24 10.68
CA PRO A 130 13.46 9.67 10.42
C PRO A 130 13.16 8.47 11.32
N GLN A 131 11.93 8.37 11.82
CA GLN A 131 11.43 7.20 12.53
C GLN A 131 10.22 6.63 11.81
N LEU A 132 10.32 5.36 11.41
CA LEU A 132 9.27 4.65 10.69
C LEU A 132 8.77 3.48 11.55
N PHE A 133 7.47 3.42 11.78
CA PHE A 133 6.85 2.33 12.53
C PHE A 133 5.42 2.07 12.07
N ALA A 134 4.92 0.86 12.35
CA ALA A 134 3.55 0.47 12.05
C ALA A 134 2.74 0.24 13.32
N LEU A 135 1.48 0.67 13.29
CA LEU A 135 0.52 0.46 14.37
C LEU A 135 -0.55 -0.53 13.93
N LYS A 136 -0.90 -1.44 14.84
CA LYS A 136 -2.07 -2.31 14.68
C LYS A 136 -3.36 -1.49 14.83
N PRO A 137 -4.49 -2.00 14.31
CA PRO A 137 -5.79 -1.37 14.48
C PRO A 137 -6.14 -1.16 15.95
N VAL A 138 -6.75 -0.02 16.26
CA VAL A 138 -7.27 0.30 17.60
C VAL A 138 -8.52 1.16 17.46
N ALA A 139 -9.58 0.76 18.15
CA ALA A 139 -10.91 1.38 18.02
C ALA A 139 -11.32 1.52 16.54
N GLU A 140 -11.58 2.72 16.07
CA GLU A 140 -11.99 3.02 14.68
C GLU A 140 -10.81 3.17 13.70
N TYR A 141 -9.56 3.20 14.20
CA TYR A 141 -8.39 3.35 13.34
C TYR A 141 -7.90 1.99 12.85
N GLY A 142 -7.69 1.88 11.54
CA GLY A 142 -7.13 0.70 10.87
C GLY A 142 -5.62 0.51 11.13
N TYR A 143 -4.97 -0.24 10.24
CA TYR A 143 -3.52 -0.36 10.23
C TYR A 143 -2.90 0.96 9.80
N ARG A 144 -1.77 1.33 10.43
CA ARG A 144 -1.14 2.63 10.17
C ARG A 144 0.34 2.48 9.96
N VAL A 145 0.87 3.15 8.97
CA VAL A 145 2.30 3.40 8.82
C VAL A 145 2.54 4.86 9.19
N VAL A 146 3.42 5.07 10.16
CA VAL A 146 3.75 6.40 10.69
C VAL A 146 5.22 6.68 10.39
N LEU A 147 5.47 7.84 9.79
CA LEU A 147 6.80 8.37 9.52
C LEU A 147 6.96 9.72 10.20
N ASP A 148 7.82 9.77 11.22
CA ASP A 148 8.18 10.98 11.93
C ASP A 148 9.53 11.50 11.45
N LEU A 149 9.59 12.81 11.21
CA LEU A 149 10.79 13.52 10.79
C LEU A 149 11.25 14.41 11.94
N TYR A 150 12.17 13.91 12.77
CA TYR A 150 12.76 14.69 13.85
C TYR A 150 13.95 15.53 13.35
N PRO A 151 14.15 16.75 13.83
CA PRO A 151 15.37 17.49 13.53
C PRO A 151 16.59 16.77 14.10
N LEU A 152 17.74 16.85 13.41
CA LEU A 152 19.01 16.38 13.99
C LEU A 152 19.39 17.13 15.28
N THR A 153 19.07 18.43 15.31
CA THR A 153 19.29 19.31 16.46
C THR A 153 17.94 19.86 16.90
N PRO A 154 17.34 19.32 17.97
CA PRO A 154 16.08 19.81 18.50
C PRO A 154 16.19 21.28 18.93
N LEU A 155 15.09 22.03 18.80
CA LEU A 155 15.01 23.38 19.35
C LEU A 155 15.02 23.29 20.88
N ASP A 156 15.87 24.08 21.53
CA ASP A 156 15.91 24.17 22.99
C ASP A 156 14.64 24.90 23.49
N PRO A 157 13.77 24.23 24.29
CA PRO A 157 12.54 24.83 24.80
C PRO A 157 12.78 26.11 25.62
N LEU A 158 13.89 26.18 26.35
CA LEU A 158 14.19 27.33 27.21
C LEU A 158 14.58 28.54 26.35
N MET A 159 15.36 28.32 25.29
CA MET A 159 15.68 29.38 24.32
C MET A 159 14.43 29.92 23.63
N ALA A 160 13.50 29.04 23.26
CA ALA A 160 12.22 29.45 22.69
C ALA A 160 11.41 30.32 23.67
N LEU A 161 11.40 29.98 24.95
CA LEU A 161 10.73 30.77 25.99
C LEU A 161 11.38 32.16 26.17
N LEU A 162 12.71 32.21 26.24
CA LEU A 162 13.45 33.48 26.34
C LEU A 162 13.17 34.40 25.14
N GLU A 163 13.05 33.86 23.93
CA GLU A 163 12.68 34.63 22.75
C GLU A 163 11.25 35.17 22.82
N ILE A 164 10.30 34.39 23.36
CA ILE A 164 8.92 34.83 23.59
C ILE A 164 8.90 35.97 24.62
N GLU A 165 9.57 35.81 25.76
CA GLU A 165 9.67 36.84 26.81
C GLU A 165 10.33 38.12 26.26
N ARG A 166 11.44 38.00 25.52
CA ARG A 166 12.10 39.14 24.88
C ARG A 166 11.19 39.86 23.90
N ASN A 167 10.42 39.12 23.09
CA ASN A 167 9.48 39.72 22.14
C ASN A 167 8.25 40.35 22.83
N GLN A 168 7.89 39.88 24.02
CA GLN A 168 6.80 40.44 24.84
C GLN A 168 7.25 41.69 25.63
N GLY A 169 8.48 41.73 26.14
CA GLY A 169 9.05 42.88 26.85
C GLY A 169 9.30 44.12 25.98
N VAL A 170 9.20 43.99 24.64
CA VAL A 170 9.25 45.12 23.70
C VAL A 170 7.87 45.80 23.52
N ARG A 171 6.79 45.22 24.07
CA ARG A 171 5.40 45.71 23.95
C ARG A 171 4.85 46.34 25.23
N GLU A 172 5.66 47.01 26.04
CA GLU A 172 5.15 47.87 27.11
C GLU A 172 4.66 49.20 26.49
N PRO A 173 3.35 49.48 26.42
CA PRO A 173 2.88 50.77 25.92
C PRO A 173 3.17 51.88 26.95
N ALA A 174 3.68 53.00 26.45
CA ALA A 174 3.75 54.27 27.17
C ALA A 174 2.37 54.89 27.39
#